data_AF-A0A327TKH7-F1
#
_entry.id   AF-A0A327TKH7-F1
#
_cell.length_a   1.000
_cell.length_b   1.000
_cell.length_c   1.000
_cell.angle_alpha   90.00
_cell.angle_beta   90.00
_cell.angle_gamma   90.00
#
_symmetry.space_group_name_H-M   'P 1'
#
loop_
_entity.id
_entity.type
_entity.pdbx_description
1 polymer ?
#
loop_
_entity_poly.entity_id
_entity_poly.type
_entity_poly.pdbx_seq_one_letter_code
_entity_poly.pdbx_strand_id
1 'polypeptide(L)' 'MTAAAHTSAEPDPQQDVLLDVFTRSRLTVAHTASTAHPGQWWHLWTAKGRYLGSANRPELLGHLIHHTR' A
#
# COMPACT_ATOMS: atom_id res chain seq x y z
N MET A 1 14.26 -25.92 -15.76
CA MET A 1 14.35 -25.01 -14.59
C MET A 1 13.27 -23.97 -14.76
N THR A 2 12.11 -24.20 -14.14
CA THR A 2 10.92 -23.38 -14.31
C THR A 2 11.05 -22.17 -13.40
N ALA A 3 11.14 -20.97 -13.96
CA ALA A 3 11.14 -19.73 -13.20
C ALA A 3 9.84 -19.66 -12.39
N ALA A 4 9.96 -19.62 -11.06
CA ALA A 4 8.83 -19.36 -10.19
C ALA A 4 8.28 -17.98 -10.55
N ALA A 5 7.08 -17.96 -11.12
CA ALA A 5 6.34 -16.72 -11.29
C ALA A 5 6.24 -16.08 -9.90
N HIS A 6 6.84 -14.89 -9.74
CA HIS A 6 6.49 -14.01 -8.64
C HIS A 6 5.03 -13.59 -8.87
N THR A 7 4.10 -14.45 -8.45
CA THR A 7 2.73 -14.05 -8.18
C THR A 7 2.87 -13.00 -7.09
N SER A 8 2.85 -11.73 -7.50
CA SER A 8 2.57 -10.61 -6.62
C SER A 8 1.20 -10.90 -6.04
N ALA A 9 1.17 -11.63 -4.93
CA ALA A 9 -0.05 -11.96 -4.22
C ALA A 9 -0.69 -10.61 -3.88
N GLU A 10 -1.86 -10.38 -4.47
CA GLU A 10 -2.69 -9.23 -4.14
C GLU A 10 -2.87 -9.21 -2.62
N PRO A 11 -2.65 -8.07 -1.95
CA PRO A 11 -2.54 -8.04 -0.50
C PRO A 11 -3.82 -8.59 0.14
N ASP A 12 -3.65 -9.59 0.99
CA ASP A 12 -4.69 -10.02 1.92
C ASP A 12 -5.06 -8.82 2.81
N PRO A 13 -6.34 -8.42 2.89
CA PRO A 13 -6.78 -7.28 3.69
C PRO A 13 -6.56 -7.45 5.20
N GLN A 14 -6.17 -8.64 5.69
CA GLN A 14 -5.72 -8.82 7.08
C GLN A 14 -4.29 -8.32 7.29
N GLN A 15 -4.14 -6.99 7.22
CA GLN A 15 -2.99 -6.30 7.77
C GLN A 15 -3.31 -5.88 9.21
N ASP A 16 -2.63 -6.48 10.17
CA ASP A 16 -3.03 -6.42 11.59
C ASP A 16 -2.30 -5.32 12.38
N VAL A 17 -1.31 -4.66 11.77
CA VAL A 17 -0.51 -3.62 12.42
C VAL A 17 -0.49 -2.36 11.57
N LEU A 18 -0.88 -1.23 12.18
CA LEU A 18 -0.72 0.10 11.62
C LEU A 18 0.62 0.68 12.10
N LEU A 19 1.53 0.96 11.17
CA LEU A 19 2.87 1.46 11.47
C LEU A 19 2.95 2.98 11.40
N ASP A 20 2.27 3.59 10.43
CA ASP A 20 2.29 5.03 10.21
C ASP A 20 1.05 5.49 9.43
N VAL A 21 0.64 6.73 9.63
CA VAL A 21 -0.39 7.40 8.83
C VAL A 21 0.02 8.85 8.62
N PHE A 22 0.04 9.28 7.36
CA PHE A 22 0.22 10.68 7.03
C PHE A 22 -0.75 11.13 5.95
N THR A 23 -0.93 12.45 5.85
CA THR A 23 -1.72 13.06 4.79
C THR A 23 -0.84 13.90 3.88
N ARG A 24 -1.13 13.89 2.58
CA ARG A 24 -0.45 14.72 1.58
C ARG A 24 -1.38 15.03 0.42
N SER A 25 -1.52 16.31 0.06
CA SER A 25 -2.29 16.74 -1.12
C SER A 25 -3.68 16.10 -1.25
N ARG A 26 -4.44 16.04 -0.15
CA ARG A 26 -5.77 15.39 -0.05
C ARG A 26 -5.77 13.86 -0.17
N LEU A 27 -4.62 13.23 0.01
CA LEU A 27 -4.50 11.79 0.19
C LEU A 27 -4.22 11.48 1.65
N THR A 28 -4.82 10.40 2.14
CA THR A 28 -4.42 9.72 3.36
C THR A 28 -3.64 8.49 2.95
N VAL A 29 -2.47 8.30 3.55
CA VAL A 29 -1.59 7.18 3.28
C VAL A 29 -1.36 6.43 4.59
N ALA A 30 -1.64 5.13 4.62
CA ALA A 30 -1.39 4.28 5.78
C ALA A 30 -0.33 3.24 5.45
N HIS A 31 0.64 3.10 6.34
CA HIS A 31 1.62 2.02 6.33
C HIS A 31 1.14 0.91 7.24
N THR A 32 1.04 -0.29 6.71
CA THR A 32 0.62 -1.46 7.47
C THR A 32 1.62 -2.58 7.34
N ALA A 33 1.59 -3.49 8.31
CA ALA A 33 2.30 -4.75 8.25
C ALA A 33 1.40 -5.88 8.74
N SER A 34 1.67 -7.09 8.26
CA SER A 34 1.10 -8.31 8.82
C SER A 34 2.10 -8.98 9.74
N THR A 35 1.62 -9.42 10.91
CA THR A 35 2.39 -10.23 11.86
C THR A 35 2.40 -11.72 11.47
N ALA A 36 1.37 -12.15 10.73
CA ALA A 36 1.23 -13.53 10.24
C ALA A 36 2.03 -13.77 8.96
N HIS A 37 2.14 -12.77 8.08
CA HIS A 37 2.88 -12.85 6.82
C HIS A 37 3.83 -11.65 6.73
N PRO A 38 5.16 -11.84 6.62
CA PRO A 38 6.10 -10.72 6.56
C PRO A 38 5.92 -9.94 5.25
N GLY A 39 5.10 -8.91 5.30
CA GLY A 39 4.81 -7.99 4.20
C GLY A 39 4.42 -6.63 4.76
N GLN A 40 4.96 -5.57 4.16
CA GLN A 40 4.64 -4.18 4.47
C GLN A 40 3.98 -3.53 3.26
N TRP A 41 2.88 -2.83 3.50
CA TRP A 41 2.07 -2.24 2.44
C TRP A 41 1.72 -0.80 2.75
N TRP A 42 1.67 0.00 1.69
CA TRP A 42 1.18 1.36 1.74
C TRP A 42 -0.17 1.42 1.07
N HIS A 43 -1.16 1.86 1.80
CA HIS A 43 -2.54 1.99 1.34
C HIS A 43 -2.88 3.46 1.16
N LEU A 44 -3.58 3.78 0.07
CA LEU A 44 -3.92 5.15 -0.29
C LEU A 44 -5.42 5.35 -0.30
N TRP A 45 -5.88 6.45 0.30
CA TRP A 45 -7.25 6.93 0.22
C TRP A 45 -7.28 8.41 -0.17
N THR A 46 -8.37 8.83 -0.78
CA THR A 46 -8.70 10.25 -0.92
C THR A 46 -9.16 10.85 0.42
N ALA A 47 -9.16 12.17 0.54
CA ALA A 47 -9.70 12.89 1.70
C ALA A 47 -11.18 12.61 2.00
N LYS A 48 -11.92 12.07 1.02
CA LYS A 48 -13.31 11.63 1.20
C LYS A 48 -13.44 10.16 1.63
N GLY A 49 -12.32 9.49 1.92
CA GLY A 49 -12.28 8.09 2.33
C GLY A 49 -12.38 7.09 1.19
N ARG A 50 -12.39 7.52 -0.09
CA ARG A 50 -12.33 6.57 -1.23
C ARG A 50 -10.96 5.92 -1.31
N TYR A 51 -10.91 4.59 -1.26
CA TYR A 51 -9.69 3.80 -1.44
C TYR A 51 -9.18 3.86 -2.88
N LEU A 52 -7.87 3.97 -3.06
CA LEU A 52 -7.20 4.08 -4.36
C LEU A 52 -6.33 2.86 -4.68
N GLY A 53 -5.88 2.13 -3.66
CA GLY A 53 -5.09 0.91 -3.84
C GLY A 53 -3.99 0.73 -2.79
N SER A 54 -3.28 -0.37 -2.93
CA SER A 54 -2.08 -0.70 -2.16
C SER A 54 -0.84 -0.69 -3.05
N ALA A 55 0.31 -0.40 -2.45
CA ALA A 55 1.60 -0.45 -3.11
C ALA A 55 2.68 -0.92 -2.12
N ASN A 56 3.72 -1.57 -2.63
CA ASN A 56 4.95 -1.72 -1.86
C ASN A 56 5.72 -0.37 -1.80
N ARG A 57 6.78 -0.30 -1.00
CA ARG A 57 7.52 0.96 -0.79
C ARG A 57 8.10 1.56 -2.09
N PRO A 58 8.73 0.79 -3.00
CA PRO A 58 9.16 1.32 -4.31
C PRO A 58 8.02 1.91 -5.16
N GLU A 59 6.87 1.25 -5.21
CA GLU A 59 5.72 1.64 -6.04
C GLU A 59 4.97 2.87 -5.47
N LEU A 60 5.05 3.09 -4.15
CA LEU A 60 4.38 4.21 -3.48
C LEU A 60 4.69 5.57 -4.13
N LEU A 61 5.95 5.83 -4.51
CA LEU A 61 6.33 7.12 -5.08
C LEU A 61 5.60 7.37 -6.41
N GLY A 62 5.47 6.34 -7.24
CA GLY A 62 4.72 6.41 -8.50
C GLY A 62 3.26 6.72 -8.27
N HIS A 63 2.62 6.03 -7.30
CA HIS A 63 1.22 6.27 -6.92
C HIS A 63 1.01 7.69 -6.39
N LEU A 64 1.92 8.19 -5.53
CA LEU A 64 1.84 9.55 -5.02
C LEU A 64 1.97 10.57 -6.14
N ILE A 65 2.92 10.42 -7.06
CA ILE A 65 3.08 11.34 -8.20
C ILE A 65 1.83 11.32 -9.08
N HIS A 66 1.28 10.13 -9.37
CA HIS A 66 0.09 9.97 -10.20
C HIS A 66 -1.15 10.64 -9.59
N HIS A 67 -1.32 10.56 -8.26
CA HIS A 67 -2.53 11.07 -7.58
C HIS A 67 -2.40 12.48 -6.99
N THR A 68 -1.22 13.10 -7.00
CA THR A 68 -1.00 14.44 -6.42
C THR A 68 -0.65 15.53 -7.43
N ARG A 69 -0.55 15.19 -8.71
CA ARG A 69 -0.47 16.14 -9.84
C ARG A 69 -1.86 16.60 -10.27
#